data_AF-A0A448KE27-F1
#
_entry.id   AF-A0A448KE27-F1
#
_cell.length_a   1.000
_cell.length_b   1.000
_cell.length_c   1.000
_cell.angle_alpha   90.00
_cell.angle_beta   90.00
_cell.angle_gamma   90.00
#
_symmetry.space_group_name_H-M   'P 1'
#
loop_
_entity.id
_entity.type
_entity.pdbx_description
1 polymer ?
#
loop_
_entity_poly.entity_id
_entity_poly.type
_entity_poly.pdbx_seq_one_letter_code
_entity_poly.pdbx_strand_id
1 'polypeptide(L)'
;MHHHPAPGPYGPHNQALPGAGYYHWTPAAQPPGTAMPPYGPQSGPRQGGRSSKRLNLIIIAVAIIVVLLCAAVMLKPALEDLGRKDITSAQVGECVTDPSQGSGKVIDCGNERAKYRIVDLAEDSPECVKVAGAESIYYENGFVACMALASSDLAKEINTIAAGDCVTLTEGQPRGSAAASASPGAQEITAERSPCESGAFPVLAVAEGTVPTLLSDSDLPGAEVCTGVEEPIDSVYSWRLERIIPPDGDRNPIESLRVTMAKDTNRFDFSLCLGDPVP
;
A
#
# COMPACT_ATOMS: atom_id res chain seq x y z
N MET A 1 -49.71 -5.12 -16.37
CA MET A 1 -50.17 -4.52 -17.63
C MET A 1 -49.09 -3.54 -18.08
N HIS A 2 -48.21 -3.98 -18.99
CA HIS A 2 -48.21 -3.62 -20.43
C HIS A 2 -47.58 -2.23 -20.66
N HIS A 3 -46.62 -1.96 -21.55
CA HIS A 3 -45.88 -2.71 -22.58
C HIS A 3 -44.67 -1.81 -23.01
N HIS A 4 -43.55 -2.41 -23.44
CA HIS A 4 -42.50 -1.82 -24.32
C HIS A 4 -43.07 -1.51 -25.75
N PRO A 5 -42.36 -1.01 -26.80
CA PRO A 5 -40.90 -0.85 -27.05
C PRO A 5 -40.45 0.40 -27.89
N ALA A 6 -39.14 0.47 -28.20
CA ALA A 6 -38.46 1.27 -29.26
C ALA A 6 -38.73 0.68 -30.69
N PRO A 7 -37.98 0.94 -31.80
CA PRO A 7 -37.04 2.00 -32.26
C PRO A 7 -37.35 2.48 -33.72
N GLY A 8 -36.52 3.34 -34.36
CA GLY A 8 -36.57 3.50 -35.84
C GLY A 8 -35.81 4.68 -36.49
N PRO A 9 -35.51 4.62 -37.81
CA PRO A 9 -34.24 5.03 -38.45
C PRO A 9 -34.38 6.14 -39.53
N TYR A 10 -33.31 6.46 -40.30
CA TYR A 10 -33.26 6.68 -41.78
C TYR A 10 -32.08 7.59 -42.24
N GLY A 11 -31.16 7.04 -43.07
CA GLY A 11 -30.49 7.78 -44.16
C GLY A 11 -31.39 7.84 -45.42
N PRO A 12 -30.99 8.36 -46.62
CA PRO A 12 -29.76 8.01 -47.35
C PRO A 12 -29.13 9.06 -48.34
N HIS A 13 -27.95 8.70 -48.88
CA HIS A 13 -27.28 8.94 -50.19
C HIS A 13 -27.72 9.97 -51.26
N ASN A 14 -26.72 10.66 -51.86
CA ASN A 14 -26.29 10.67 -53.29
C ASN A 14 -26.00 12.05 -53.96
N GLN A 15 -24.75 12.17 -54.44
CA GLN A 15 -24.26 12.58 -55.79
C GLN A 15 -24.43 14.00 -56.40
N ALA A 16 -23.30 14.44 -56.99
CA ALA A 16 -23.09 15.16 -58.27
C ALA A 16 -22.88 16.70 -58.31
N LEU A 17 -21.70 17.08 -58.86
CA LEU A 17 -21.34 18.33 -59.56
C LEU A 17 -22.22 18.55 -60.82
N PRO A 18 -22.46 19.78 -61.32
CA PRO A 18 -21.52 20.59 -62.14
C PRO A 18 -21.59 22.11 -61.78
N GLY A 19 -20.67 23.04 -62.08
CA GLY A 19 -19.94 23.35 -63.32
C GLY A 19 -20.49 24.66 -63.94
N ALA A 20 -19.58 25.61 -64.26
CA ALA A 20 -19.65 26.66 -65.30
C ALA A 20 -19.73 28.16 -64.91
N GLY A 21 -18.76 28.92 -65.47
CA GLY A 21 -18.94 30.28 -66.03
C GLY A 21 -18.07 31.39 -65.40
N TYR A 22 -17.41 32.32 -66.10
CA TYR A 22 -17.38 32.66 -67.52
C TYR A 22 -16.42 33.87 -67.82
N TYR A 23 -15.75 33.85 -69.00
CA TYR A 23 -15.17 34.93 -69.87
C TYR A 23 -14.03 35.85 -69.34
N HIS A 24 -12.97 36.23 -70.10
CA HIS A 24 -12.94 36.88 -71.42
C HIS A 24 -11.51 36.98 -72.08
N TRP A 25 -11.49 37.20 -73.40
CA TRP A 25 -10.43 37.24 -74.43
C TRP A 25 -9.49 38.50 -74.41
N THR A 26 -8.25 38.51 -74.92
CA THR A 26 -7.82 38.54 -76.37
C THR A 26 -6.27 38.46 -76.53
N PRO A 27 -5.73 38.02 -77.70
CA PRO A 27 -4.28 37.87 -77.96
C PRO A 27 -3.71 38.79 -79.07
N ALA A 28 -2.38 39.05 -79.09
CA ALA A 28 -1.54 39.10 -80.31
C ALA A 28 -0.04 39.40 -80.07
N ALA A 29 0.81 38.75 -80.90
CA ALA A 29 2.13 39.13 -81.43
C ALA A 29 3.45 38.60 -80.79
N GLN A 30 4.10 37.66 -81.52
CA GLN A 30 5.53 37.24 -81.53
C GLN A 30 6.38 38.21 -82.41
N PRO A 31 7.76 38.14 -82.58
CA PRO A 31 8.68 36.97 -82.63
C PRO A 31 10.16 37.26 -82.13
N PRO A 32 11.27 36.66 -82.65
CA PRO A 32 11.82 35.30 -82.38
C PRO A 32 13.35 35.26 -82.01
N GLY A 33 13.89 34.06 -81.76
CA GLY A 33 15.33 33.69 -81.79
C GLY A 33 16.00 33.60 -80.40
N THR A 34 16.95 32.70 -80.08
CA THR A 34 17.82 31.82 -80.88
C THR A 34 18.54 30.84 -79.94
N ALA A 35 18.95 29.68 -80.47
CA ALA A 35 20.11 28.83 -80.08
C ALA A 35 20.06 27.91 -78.83
N MET A 36 20.04 26.59 -79.10
CA MET A 36 20.73 25.53 -78.33
C MET A 36 22.18 25.40 -78.84
N PRO A 37 23.15 24.83 -78.07
CA PRO A 37 23.47 23.37 -78.14
C PRO A 37 24.10 22.81 -76.80
N PRO A 38 24.81 21.65 -76.73
CA PRO A 38 24.20 20.35 -76.38
C PRO A 38 24.97 19.47 -75.33
N TYR A 39 24.40 18.29 -75.03
CA TYR A 39 24.99 17.06 -74.44
C TYR A 39 25.42 16.98 -72.95
N GLY A 40 24.75 16.07 -72.22
CA GLY A 40 25.24 15.39 -71.01
C GLY A 40 24.27 14.27 -70.58
N PRO A 41 24.73 13.06 -70.19
CA PRO A 41 23.88 11.89 -70.04
C PRO A 41 23.24 11.74 -68.64
N GLN A 42 22.03 11.19 -68.65
CA GLN A 42 21.41 10.22 -67.71
C GLN A 42 21.81 10.23 -66.22
N SER A 43 20.84 10.47 -65.33
CA SER A 43 20.60 9.58 -64.17
C SER A 43 19.21 9.82 -63.58
N GLY A 44 18.51 8.72 -63.28
CA GLY A 44 17.17 8.69 -62.67
C GLY A 44 17.15 9.14 -61.21
N PRO A 45 15.96 9.18 -60.58
CA PRO A 45 15.75 9.84 -59.30
C PRO A 45 16.45 9.11 -58.16
N ARG A 46 17.36 9.81 -57.46
CA ARG A 46 17.83 9.40 -56.13
C ARG A 46 16.75 9.74 -55.09
N GLN A 47 16.34 8.73 -54.33
CA GLN A 47 15.52 8.83 -53.13
C GLN A 47 16.10 9.88 -52.16
N GLY A 48 15.30 10.88 -51.82
CA GLY A 48 15.61 11.87 -50.77
C GLY A 48 14.85 11.54 -49.49
N GLY A 49 15.46 10.74 -48.62
CA GLY A 49 14.97 10.50 -47.25
C GLY A 49 14.94 11.81 -46.45
N ARG A 50 13.73 12.27 -46.10
CA ARG A 50 13.53 13.45 -45.26
C ARG A 50 13.50 13.05 -43.77
N SER A 51 14.60 13.38 -43.09
CA SER A 51 14.67 13.81 -41.68
C SER A 51 14.27 12.81 -40.57
N SER A 52 15.14 11.83 -40.32
CA SER A 52 15.20 11.11 -39.03
C SER A 52 15.58 12.01 -37.83
N LYS A 53 16.15 13.20 -38.09
CA LYS A 53 16.61 14.14 -37.05
C LYS A 53 15.48 14.81 -36.28
N ARG A 54 14.33 15.09 -36.91
CA ARG A 54 13.16 15.72 -36.25
C ARG A 54 12.39 14.73 -35.37
N LEU A 55 12.30 13.46 -35.77
CA LEU A 55 11.67 12.41 -34.96
C LEU A 55 12.52 12.10 -33.71
N ASN A 56 13.85 12.03 -33.86
CA ASN A 56 14.75 11.82 -32.73
C ASN A 56 14.68 12.97 -31.71
N LEU A 57 14.55 14.23 -32.16
CA LEU A 57 14.35 15.38 -31.27
C LEU A 57 13.03 15.33 -30.49
N ILE A 58 11.94 14.89 -31.13
CA ILE A 58 10.64 14.72 -30.46
C ILE A 58 10.70 13.59 -29.43
N ILE A 59 11.33 12.46 -29.76
CA ILE A 59 11.50 11.34 -28.82
C ILE A 59 12.36 11.75 -27.61
N ILE A 60 13.45 12.50 -27.83
CA ILE A 60 14.27 13.02 -26.73
C ILE A 60 13.48 14.00 -25.85
N ALA A 61 12.71 14.90 -26.46
CA ALA A 61 11.88 15.85 -25.72
C ALA A 61 10.79 15.14 -24.88
N VAL A 62 10.12 14.15 -25.46
CA VAL A 62 9.12 13.33 -24.73
C VAL A 62 9.78 12.52 -23.62
N ALA A 63 10.94 11.91 -23.88
CA ALA A 63 11.69 11.18 -22.86
C ALA A 63 12.11 12.09 -21.69
N ILE A 64 12.57 13.32 -21.97
CA ILE A 64 12.91 14.30 -20.94
C ILE A 64 11.66 14.70 -20.16
N ILE A 65 10.53 14.95 -20.81
CA ILE A 65 9.27 15.29 -20.13
C ILE A 65 8.82 14.13 -19.23
N VAL A 66 8.88 12.89 -19.70
CA VAL A 66 8.55 11.70 -18.89
C VAL A 66 9.50 11.59 -17.71
N VAL A 67 10.82 11.76 -17.90
CA VAL A 67 11.80 11.73 -16.81
C VAL A 67 11.56 12.87 -15.81
N LEU A 68 11.23 14.08 -16.27
CA LEU A 68 10.91 15.21 -15.39
C LEU A 68 9.59 14.99 -14.63
N LEU A 69 8.58 14.38 -15.26
CA LEU A 69 7.33 14.01 -14.60
C LEU A 69 7.57 12.91 -13.56
N CYS A 70 8.35 11.89 -13.90
CA CYS A 70 8.76 10.86 -12.95
C CYS A 70 9.56 11.47 -11.80
N ALA A 71 10.54 12.34 -12.08
CA ALA A 71 11.31 13.03 -11.05
C ALA A 71 10.42 13.91 -10.17
N ALA A 72 9.48 14.65 -10.73
CA ALA A 72 8.55 15.48 -9.97
C ALA A 72 7.61 14.63 -9.10
N VAL A 73 7.10 13.50 -9.61
CA VAL A 73 6.27 12.56 -8.84
C VAL A 73 7.08 11.93 -7.70
N MET A 74 8.33 11.53 -7.97
CA MET A 74 9.21 10.94 -6.96
C MET A 74 9.71 11.96 -5.93
N LEU A 75 9.85 13.24 -6.30
CA LEU A 75 10.36 14.30 -5.42
C LEU A 75 9.27 14.97 -4.57
N LYS A 76 8.00 14.95 -5.02
CA LYS A 76 6.84 15.46 -4.24
C LYS A 76 6.82 14.98 -2.79
N PRO A 77 6.91 13.66 -2.48
CA PRO A 77 6.87 13.21 -1.10
C PRO A 77 8.01 13.76 -0.25
N ALA A 78 9.22 13.91 -0.83
CA ALA A 78 10.39 14.44 -0.13
C ALA A 78 10.30 15.95 0.13
N LEU A 79 9.72 16.72 -0.79
CA LEU A 79 9.52 18.17 -0.63
C LEU A 79 8.50 18.50 0.46
N GLU A 80 7.45 17.69 0.60
CA GLU A 80 6.44 17.86 1.66
C GLU A 80 6.96 17.51 3.06
N ASP A 81 8.00 16.66 3.15
CA ASP A 81 8.57 16.22 4.43
C ASP A 81 9.60 17.20 5.01
N LEU A 82 10.12 18.15 4.22
CA LEU A 82 11.15 19.12 4.64
C LEU A 82 10.72 20.09 5.76
N GLY A 83 9.42 20.25 5.99
CA GLY A 83 8.87 21.08 7.06
C GLY A 83 8.16 20.29 8.17
N ARG A 84 8.12 18.96 8.06
CA ARG A 84 7.40 18.12 9.02
C ARG A 84 8.30 17.76 10.19
N LYS A 85 7.68 17.78 11.36
CA LYS A 85 8.24 17.37 12.63
C LYS A 85 8.57 15.86 12.60
N ASP A 86 9.72 15.49 13.13
CA ASP A 86 10.13 14.10 13.28
C ASP A 86 9.25 13.34 14.29
N ILE A 87 9.13 12.03 14.10
CA ILE A 87 8.41 11.14 15.01
C ILE A 87 8.93 11.24 16.46
N THR A 88 10.23 11.47 16.67
CA THR A 88 10.83 11.62 18.01
C THR A 88 10.34 12.85 18.78
N SER A 89 9.68 13.78 18.11
CA SER A 89 9.03 14.92 18.77
C SER A 89 7.53 14.70 18.98
N ALA A 90 6.97 13.62 18.43
CA ALA A 90 5.53 13.39 18.33
C ALA A 90 4.87 13.21 19.70
N GLN A 91 3.57 13.48 19.79
CA GLN A 91 2.76 13.35 21.00
C GLN A 91 1.70 12.28 20.83
N VAL A 92 1.17 11.81 21.97
CA VAL A 92 0.01 10.91 21.99
C VAL A 92 -1.15 11.50 21.20
N GLY A 93 -1.74 10.70 20.33
CA GLY A 93 -2.81 11.08 19.41
C GLY A 93 -2.33 11.58 18.04
N GLU A 94 -1.06 11.95 17.88
CA GLU A 94 -0.53 12.35 16.57
C GLU A 94 -0.34 11.13 15.66
N CYS A 95 -0.57 11.32 14.36
CA CYS A 95 -0.31 10.31 13.34
C CYS A 95 1.05 10.51 12.70
N VAL A 96 1.63 9.41 12.24
CA VAL A 96 2.96 9.39 11.63
C VAL A 96 2.97 8.57 10.35
N THR A 97 3.85 8.96 9.43
CA THR A 97 4.21 8.13 8.28
C THR A 97 4.91 6.86 8.74
N ASP A 98 4.96 5.85 7.87
CA ASP A 98 5.60 4.56 8.17
C ASP A 98 7.11 4.73 8.48
N PRO A 99 7.53 4.56 9.76
CA PRO A 99 8.93 4.71 10.14
C PRO A 99 9.81 3.54 9.71
N SER A 100 9.23 2.46 9.15
CA SER A 100 10.03 1.40 8.53
C SER A 100 10.62 1.81 7.17
N GLN A 101 10.10 2.88 6.57
CA GLN A 101 10.50 3.40 5.26
C GLN A 101 11.35 4.68 5.33
N GLY A 102 11.80 5.09 6.52
CA GLY A 102 12.56 6.32 6.72
C GLY A 102 12.50 6.81 8.18
N SER A 103 12.76 8.10 8.41
CA SER A 103 12.86 8.63 9.78
C SER A 103 11.51 8.83 10.51
N GLY A 104 10.38 8.47 9.90
CA GLY A 104 9.03 8.71 10.45
C GLY A 104 8.69 10.20 10.63
N LYS A 105 7.59 10.68 10.04
CA LYS A 105 7.21 12.10 10.10
C LYS A 105 5.81 12.25 10.65
N VAL A 106 5.62 13.22 11.55
CA VAL A 106 4.29 13.61 12.03
C VAL A 106 3.47 14.17 10.87
N ILE A 107 2.25 13.66 10.73
CA ILE A 107 1.34 14.00 9.64
C ILE A 107 -0.10 14.03 10.16
N ASP A 108 -0.97 14.71 9.43
CA ASP A 108 -2.41 14.70 9.70
C ASP A 108 -2.97 13.27 9.59
N CYS A 109 -3.81 12.86 10.56
CA CYS A 109 -4.38 11.51 10.60
C CYS A 109 -5.32 11.19 9.43
N GLY A 110 -5.91 12.21 8.78
CA GLY A 110 -6.72 12.04 7.57
C GLY A 110 -5.88 11.91 6.30
N ASN A 111 -4.56 12.04 6.39
CA ASN A 111 -3.66 11.87 5.25
C ASN A 111 -3.52 10.38 4.88
N GLU A 112 -3.56 10.07 3.59
CA GLU A 112 -3.37 8.70 3.08
C GLU A 112 -2.01 8.06 3.42
N ARG A 113 -1.00 8.89 3.73
CA ARG A 113 0.34 8.46 4.16
C ARG A 113 0.44 8.25 5.67
N ALA A 114 -0.61 8.56 6.45
CA ALA A 114 -0.67 8.26 7.88
C ALA A 114 -0.78 6.74 8.05
N LYS A 115 0.29 6.12 8.53
CA LYS A 115 0.34 4.66 8.72
C LYS A 115 0.00 4.29 10.16
N TYR A 116 0.55 5.04 11.11
CA TYR A 116 0.42 4.78 12.53
C TYR A 116 -0.10 6.00 13.28
N ARG A 117 -0.67 5.77 14.46
CA ARG A 117 -1.03 6.77 15.45
C ARG A 117 -0.33 6.45 16.76
N ILE A 118 0.26 7.45 17.41
CA ILE A 118 0.85 7.26 18.74
C ILE A 118 -0.28 7.12 19.75
N VAL A 119 -0.31 5.99 20.44
CA VAL A 119 -1.28 5.70 21.49
C VAL A 119 -0.70 5.91 22.88
N ASP A 120 0.63 5.78 23.02
CA ASP A 120 1.34 6.12 24.25
C ASP A 120 2.82 6.42 24.00
N LEU A 121 3.47 7.06 24.97
CA LEU A 121 4.92 7.28 25.03
C LEU A 121 5.46 6.60 26.28
N ALA A 122 6.24 5.54 26.09
CA ALA A 122 6.73 4.68 27.18
C ALA A 122 8.15 5.04 27.60
N GLU A 123 8.54 4.61 28.80
CA GLU A 123 9.95 4.69 29.22
C GLU A 123 10.77 3.55 28.58
N ASP A 124 10.14 2.40 28.34
CA ASP A 124 10.76 1.24 27.71
C ASP A 124 9.85 0.51 26.71
N SER A 125 10.45 -0.35 25.88
CA SER A 125 9.70 -1.06 24.83
C SER A 125 8.71 -2.12 25.35
N PRO A 126 8.98 -2.87 26.43
CA PRO A 126 8.02 -3.83 26.98
C PRO A 126 6.72 -3.21 27.51
N GLU A 127 6.74 -1.97 28.01
CA GLU A 127 5.54 -1.28 28.50
C GLU A 127 4.43 -1.17 27.43
N CYS A 128 4.81 -1.02 26.16
CA CYS A 128 3.85 -0.92 25.06
C CYS A 128 2.97 -2.16 24.86
N VAL A 129 3.36 -3.33 25.38
CA VAL A 129 2.53 -4.55 25.28
C VAL A 129 1.19 -4.36 25.97
N LYS A 130 1.15 -3.59 27.06
CA LYS A 130 -0.05 -3.39 27.89
C LYS A 130 -0.87 -2.16 27.47
N VAL A 131 -0.40 -1.42 26.47
CA VAL A 131 -1.07 -0.23 25.97
C VAL A 131 -2.18 -0.66 25.01
N ALA A 132 -3.43 -0.28 25.34
CA ALA A 132 -4.56 -0.44 24.44
C ALA A 132 -4.29 0.31 23.12
N GLY A 133 -4.38 -0.35 21.98
CA GLY A 133 -3.98 0.29 20.72
C GLY A 133 -2.72 -0.28 20.12
N ALA A 134 -1.77 -0.67 20.98
CA ALA A 134 -0.40 -0.80 20.54
C ALA A 134 -0.24 -2.07 19.70
N GLU A 135 -0.02 -1.86 18.40
CA GLU A 135 0.32 -2.91 17.44
C GLU A 135 1.78 -2.82 16.99
N SER A 136 2.42 -1.68 17.22
CA SER A 136 3.82 -1.43 16.89
C SER A 136 4.53 -0.60 17.97
N ILE A 137 5.85 -0.80 18.10
CA ILE A 137 6.75 0.03 18.90
C ILE A 137 7.74 0.69 17.96
N TYR A 138 7.92 1.98 18.14
CA TYR A 138 9.04 2.71 17.58
C TYR A 138 10.03 3.04 18.70
N TYR A 139 11.31 2.76 18.46
CA TYR A 139 12.39 3.09 19.39
C TYR A 139 13.52 3.80 18.66
N GLU A 140 13.84 5.03 19.07
CA GLU A 140 15.01 5.76 18.59
C GLU A 140 15.62 6.60 19.72
N ASN A 141 16.92 6.43 20.01
CA ASN A 141 17.66 7.33 20.92
C ASN A 141 16.98 7.54 22.30
N GLY A 142 16.31 6.50 22.83
CA GLY A 142 15.58 6.56 24.11
C GLY A 142 14.15 7.10 24.01
N PHE A 143 13.71 7.54 22.82
CA PHE A 143 12.31 7.80 22.54
C PHE A 143 11.59 6.47 22.23
N VAL A 144 10.55 6.15 23.00
CA VAL A 144 9.73 4.95 22.80
C VAL A 144 8.29 5.38 22.55
N ALA A 145 7.77 5.07 21.36
CA ALA A 145 6.37 5.30 21.02
C ALA A 145 5.64 3.98 20.82
N CYS A 146 4.54 3.80 21.55
CA CYS A 146 3.59 2.74 21.34
C CYS A 146 2.59 3.21 20.28
N MET A 147 2.40 2.44 19.22
CA MET A 147 1.71 2.86 18.02
C MET A 147 0.61 1.87 17.61
N ALA A 148 -0.57 2.40 17.28
CA ALA A 148 -1.64 1.69 16.60
C ALA A 148 -1.56 1.95 15.09
N LEU A 149 -2.12 1.08 14.25
CA LEU A 149 -2.38 1.50 12.86
C LEU A 149 -3.34 2.69 12.87
N ALA A 150 -3.11 3.67 12.01
CA ALA A 150 -3.95 4.87 11.96
C ALA A 150 -5.44 4.56 11.69
N SER A 151 -5.70 3.43 11.02
CA SER A 151 -7.02 2.88 10.71
C SER A 151 -7.59 1.93 11.77
N SER A 152 -6.85 1.59 12.84
CA SER A 152 -7.34 0.66 13.86
C SER A 152 -8.49 1.27 14.66
N ASP A 153 -9.46 0.42 14.99
CA ASP A 153 -10.52 0.74 15.94
C ASP A 153 -10.03 0.38 17.34
N LEU A 154 -9.65 1.40 18.12
CA LEU A 154 -9.09 1.24 19.46
C LEU A 154 -10.07 0.55 20.45
N ALA A 155 -11.37 0.47 20.12
CA ALA A 155 -12.34 -0.25 20.94
C ALA A 155 -12.25 -1.78 20.78
N LYS A 156 -11.62 -2.25 19.70
CA LYS A 156 -11.51 -3.68 19.36
C LYS A 156 -10.17 -4.31 19.74
N GLU A 157 -9.34 -3.55 20.44
CA GLU A 157 -7.97 -3.88 20.81
C GLU A 157 -7.91 -5.08 21.74
N ILE A 158 -6.96 -5.98 21.45
CA ILE A 158 -6.81 -7.26 22.15
C ILE A 158 -5.79 -7.22 23.29
N ASN A 159 -4.91 -6.20 23.32
CA ASN A 159 -3.84 -6.06 24.33
C ASN A 159 -4.33 -5.90 25.77
N THR A 160 -5.61 -5.59 25.94
CA THR A 160 -6.26 -5.39 27.25
C THR A 160 -7.30 -6.44 27.56
N ILE A 161 -7.38 -7.50 26.76
CA ILE A 161 -8.32 -8.59 26.98
C ILE A 161 -7.96 -9.34 28.26
N ALA A 162 -8.98 -9.72 29.01
CA ALA A 162 -8.86 -10.54 30.21
C ALA A 162 -9.72 -11.80 30.09
N ALA A 163 -9.52 -12.74 31.00
CA ALA A 163 -10.40 -13.89 31.13
C ALA A 163 -11.86 -13.42 31.39
N GLY A 164 -12.81 -14.03 30.69
CA GLY A 164 -14.22 -13.67 30.69
C GLY A 164 -14.64 -12.68 29.60
N ASP A 165 -13.69 -12.03 28.92
CA ASP A 165 -13.98 -11.28 27.69
C ASP A 165 -14.24 -12.23 26.51
N CYS A 166 -14.74 -11.69 25.40
CA CYS A 166 -14.90 -12.45 24.15
C CYS A 166 -14.18 -11.80 22.98
N VAL A 167 -13.80 -12.65 22.03
CA VAL A 167 -13.20 -12.24 20.76
C VAL A 167 -13.89 -12.89 19.58
N THR A 168 -13.83 -12.22 18.44
CA THR A 168 -14.07 -12.85 17.14
C THR A 168 -12.75 -13.05 16.42
N LEU A 169 -12.56 -14.22 15.83
CA LEU A 169 -11.45 -14.49 14.93
C LEU A 169 -11.90 -14.17 13.49
N THR A 170 -11.10 -13.37 12.79
CA THR A 170 -11.40 -12.92 11.43
C THR A 170 -10.22 -13.23 10.51
N GLU A 171 -10.51 -13.77 9.33
CA GLU A 171 -9.51 -13.92 8.26
C GLU A 171 -9.49 -12.66 7.39
N GLY A 172 -8.31 -12.06 7.26
CA GLY A 172 -8.10 -10.84 6.50
C GLY A 172 -6.79 -10.85 5.72
N GLN A 173 -6.54 -9.77 4.98
CA GLN A 173 -5.23 -9.55 4.37
C GLN A 173 -4.23 -9.10 5.45
N PRO A 174 -2.96 -9.52 5.39
CA PRO A 174 -1.95 -9.08 6.34
C PRO A 174 -1.88 -7.55 6.47
N ARG A 175 -1.75 -7.05 7.70
CA ARG A 175 -1.70 -5.61 8.01
C ARG A 175 -0.31 -5.16 8.45
N GLY A 176 -0.13 -3.86 8.75
CA GLY A 176 1.15 -3.30 9.23
C GLY A 176 2.32 -3.54 8.29
N SER A 177 3.46 -3.94 8.85
CA SER A 177 4.65 -4.39 8.13
C SER A 177 4.51 -5.78 7.50
N ALA A 178 3.66 -6.65 8.05
CA ALA A 178 3.42 -7.99 7.50
C ALA A 178 2.83 -7.90 6.09
N ALA A 179 1.99 -6.88 5.84
CA ALA A 179 1.46 -6.55 4.52
C ALA A 179 2.55 -6.36 3.46
N ALA A 180 3.68 -5.73 3.82
CA ALA A 180 4.76 -5.43 2.88
C ALA A 180 5.57 -6.67 2.47
N SER A 181 5.57 -7.71 3.32
CA SER A 181 6.31 -8.97 3.09
C SER A 181 5.41 -10.12 2.63
N ALA A 182 4.10 -9.89 2.55
CA ALA A 182 3.11 -10.90 2.26
C ALA A 182 3.16 -11.35 0.79
N SER A 183 3.13 -12.67 0.57
CA SER A 183 2.89 -13.23 -0.77
C SER A 183 1.48 -12.85 -1.27
N PRO A 184 1.26 -12.74 -2.59
CA PRO A 184 -0.07 -12.52 -3.14
C PRO A 184 -1.08 -13.56 -2.65
N GLY A 185 -2.18 -13.11 -2.06
CA GLY A 185 -3.23 -13.99 -1.52
C GLY A 185 -2.95 -14.55 -0.13
N ALA A 186 -1.87 -14.13 0.56
CA ALA A 186 -1.67 -14.45 1.96
C ALA A 186 -2.84 -13.93 2.81
N GLN A 187 -3.23 -14.72 3.81
CA GLN A 187 -4.26 -14.36 4.78
C GLN A 187 -3.67 -14.35 6.19
N GLU A 188 -4.24 -13.49 7.04
CA GLU A 188 -3.90 -13.32 8.44
C GLU A 188 -5.18 -13.48 9.27
N ILE A 189 -5.18 -14.38 10.26
CA ILE A 189 -6.22 -14.47 11.28
C ILE A 189 -5.93 -13.41 12.35
N THR A 190 -6.90 -12.54 12.59
CA THR A 190 -6.84 -11.53 13.67
C THR A 190 -7.95 -11.73 14.66
N ALA A 191 -7.61 -11.68 15.94
CA ALA A 191 -8.60 -11.57 17.01
C ALA A 191 -9.00 -10.11 17.17
N GLU A 192 -10.29 -9.86 17.34
CA GLU A 192 -10.84 -8.56 17.70
C GLU A 192 -11.72 -8.72 18.93
N ARG A 193 -11.64 -7.80 19.90
CA ARG A 193 -12.57 -7.77 21.03
C ARG A 193 -14.00 -7.65 20.51
N SER A 194 -14.90 -8.44 21.08
CA SER A 194 -16.30 -8.48 20.70
C SER A 194 -17.22 -8.66 21.93
N PRO A 195 -18.52 -8.35 21.80
CA PRO A 195 -19.52 -8.88 22.72
C PRO A 195 -19.50 -10.41 22.74
N CYS A 196 -19.93 -11.00 23.85
CA CYS A 196 -20.10 -12.45 24.01
C CYS A 196 -21.43 -12.92 23.42
N GLU A 197 -21.56 -12.83 22.10
CA GLU A 197 -22.73 -13.27 21.34
C GLU A 197 -22.40 -14.48 20.47
N SER A 198 -23.41 -15.09 19.85
CA SER A 198 -23.27 -16.29 19.02
C SER A 198 -22.13 -16.15 17.99
N GLY A 199 -21.22 -17.12 18.00
CA GLY A 199 -20.01 -17.15 17.16
C GLY A 199 -18.77 -16.46 17.75
N ALA A 200 -18.88 -15.74 18.87
CA ALA A 200 -17.72 -15.21 19.58
C ALA A 200 -17.07 -16.29 20.47
N PHE A 201 -15.75 -16.23 20.62
CA PHE A 201 -14.97 -17.13 21.44
C PHE A 201 -14.75 -16.50 22.82
N PRO A 202 -15.19 -17.16 23.92
CA PRO A 202 -14.86 -16.71 25.26
C PRO A 202 -13.38 -16.92 25.57
N VAL A 203 -12.76 -15.93 26.18
CA VAL A 203 -11.36 -15.98 26.62
C VAL A 203 -11.34 -16.61 28.01
N LEU A 204 -10.80 -17.81 28.10
CA LEU A 204 -10.73 -18.58 29.35
C LEU A 204 -9.54 -18.15 30.22
N ALA A 205 -8.44 -17.79 29.56
CA ALA A 205 -7.23 -17.30 30.21
C ALA A 205 -6.40 -16.45 29.23
N VAL A 206 -5.55 -15.59 29.81
CA VAL A 206 -4.52 -14.84 29.08
C VAL A 206 -3.18 -15.22 29.68
N ALA A 207 -2.26 -15.63 28.82
CA ALA A 207 -0.94 -16.07 29.22
C ALA A 207 0.12 -15.13 28.64
N GLU A 208 0.95 -14.56 29.51
CA GLU A 208 2.07 -13.70 29.14
C GLU A 208 3.36 -14.54 28.95
N GLY A 209 4.26 -14.09 28.07
CA GLY A 209 5.67 -14.51 28.10
C GLY A 209 6.15 -15.34 26.91
N THR A 210 7.27 -16.05 27.10
CA THR A 210 7.92 -16.88 26.07
C THR A 210 7.81 -18.35 26.42
N VAL A 211 7.53 -19.21 25.44
CA VAL A 211 7.65 -20.66 25.64
C VAL A 211 9.13 -20.98 25.95
N PRO A 212 9.44 -21.68 27.06
CA PRO A 212 10.79 -22.15 27.33
C PRO A 212 11.38 -22.87 26.11
N THR A 213 12.63 -22.56 25.78
CA THR A 213 13.34 -23.09 24.60
C THR A 213 13.37 -24.62 24.51
N LEU A 214 13.14 -25.30 25.63
CA LEU A 214 13.08 -26.76 25.78
C LEU A 214 11.81 -27.40 25.18
N LEU A 215 10.83 -26.61 24.75
CA LEU A 215 9.55 -27.10 24.21
C LEU A 215 9.43 -26.89 22.69
N SER A 216 10.54 -26.47 22.04
CA SER A 216 10.63 -26.20 20.60
C SER A 216 10.40 -27.43 19.70
N ASP A 217 10.27 -28.63 20.28
CA ASP A 217 9.97 -29.90 19.60
C ASP A 217 8.48 -30.30 19.67
N SER A 218 7.62 -29.47 20.26
CA SER A 218 6.18 -29.72 20.29
C SER A 218 5.51 -29.21 18.99
N ASP A 219 4.69 -30.04 18.35
CA ASP A 219 3.94 -29.69 17.12
C ASP A 219 2.88 -28.57 17.35
N LEU A 220 2.73 -28.07 18.59
CA LEU A 220 1.73 -27.09 19.03
C LEU A 220 2.25 -26.22 20.20
N PRO A 221 3.27 -25.36 20.00
CA PRO A 221 3.92 -24.65 21.10
C PRO A 221 3.00 -23.69 21.87
N GLY A 222 1.86 -23.26 21.30
CA GLY A 222 0.87 -22.46 22.03
C GLY A 222 -0.15 -23.26 22.87
N ALA A 223 -0.33 -24.56 22.67
CA ALA A 223 -1.26 -25.35 23.50
C ALA A 223 -0.73 -25.52 24.94
N GLU A 224 0.59 -25.55 25.10
CA GLU A 224 1.26 -25.68 26.40
C GLU A 224 1.19 -24.40 27.25
N VAL A 225 0.87 -23.27 26.59
CA VAL A 225 0.74 -21.95 27.22
C VAL A 225 -0.54 -21.86 28.08
N CYS A 226 -1.56 -22.63 27.72
CA CYS A 226 -2.85 -22.65 28.40
C CYS A 226 -2.96 -23.78 29.44
N THR A 227 -1.83 -24.25 29.96
CA THR A 227 -1.79 -25.29 31.00
C THR A 227 -2.42 -24.77 32.31
N GLY A 228 -3.44 -25.48 32.81
CA GLY A 228 -4.14 -25.10 34.05
C GLY A 228 -5.53 -24.46 33.86
N VAL A 229 -6.02 -24.32 32.64
CA VAL A 229 -7.44 -24.01 32.38
C VAL A 229 -8.28 -25.27 32.58
N GLU A 230 -9.30 -25.20 33.43
CA GLU A 230 -10.17 -26.35 33.75
C GLU A 230 -11.16 -26.67 32.62
N GLU A 231 -11.58 -25.65 31.88
CA GLU A 231 -12.49 -25.75 30.75
C GLU A 231 -11.78 -26.21 29.46
N PRO A 232 -12.47 -26.91 28.54
CA PRO A 232 -11.88 -27.33 27.27
C PRO A 232 -11.51 -26.11 26.42
N ILE A 233 -10.27 -26.07 25.96
CA ILE A 233 -9.76 -25.06 25.04
C ILE A 233 -10.03 -25.54 23.61
N ASP A 234 -10.73 -24.73 22.84
CA ASP A 234 -10.96 -24.95 21.40
C ASP A 234 -9.74 -24.49 20.59
N SER A 235 -9.25 -23.28 20.88
CA SER A 235 -8.18 -22.66 20.11
C SER A 235 -7.29 -21.75 20.96
N VAL A 236 -6.08 -21.47 20.46
CA VAL A 236 -5.12 -20.54 21.09
C VAL A 236 -4.72 -19.49 20.07
N TYR A 237 -4.96 -18.23 20.41
CA TYR A 237 -4.53 -17.08 19.62
C TYR A 237 -3.32 -16.42 20.28
N SER A 238 -2.16 -16.46 19.62
CA SER A 238 -0.94 -15.84 20.14
C SER A 238 -0.66 -14.56 19.39
N TRP A 239 -0.32 -13.50 20.12
CA TRP A 239 -0.06 -12.18 19.57
C TRP A 239 1.34 -11.68 19.94
N ARG A 240 1.93 -10.89 19.05
CA ARG A 240 3.20 -10.22 19.29
C ARG A 240 3.20 -8.84 18.64
N LEU A 241 3.75 -7.89 19.37
CA LEU A 241 3.93 -6.49 19.02
C LEU A 241 5.04 -6.32 17.97
N GLU A 242 4.76 -5.53 16.94
CA GLU A 242 5.71 -5.21 15.86
C GLU A 242 6.79 -4.25 16.38
N ARG A 243 8.08 -4.56 16.22
CA ARG A 243 9.16 -3.69 16.71
C ARG A 243 9.88 -3.03 15.52
N ILE A 244 9.75 -1.70 15.41
CA ILE A 244 10.38 -0.87 14.38
C ILE A 244 11.61 -0.17 14.98
N ILE A 245 12.78 -0.53 14.46
CA ILE A 245 14.07 0.05 14.84
C ILE A 245 14.60 0.80 13.60
N PRO A 246 14.86 2.12 13.68
CA PRO A 246 15.41 2.88 12.56
C PRO A 246 16.76 2.34 12.11
N PRO A 247 17.07 2.38 10.80
CA PRO A 247 18.33 1.93 10.25
C PRO A 247 19.44 2.98 10.47
N ASP A 248 19.88 3.19 11.71
CA ASP A 248 21.10 3.97 12.02
C ASP A 248 22.14 3.06 12.70
N GLY A 249 22.82 2.25 11.87
CA GLY A 249 24.02 1.51 12.23
C GLY A 249 23.90 -0.01 12.12
N ASP A 250 24.56 -0.59 11.10
CA ASP A 250 24.99 -2.00 10.90
C ASP A 250 24.07 -3.16 11.36
N ARG A 251 22.81 -2.91 11.68
CA ARG A 251 21.83 -3.90 12.13
C ARG A 251 20.61 -3.82 11.23
N ASN A 252 20.42 -4.84 10.40
CA ASN A 252 19.07 -5.27 10.04
C ASN A 252 18.48 -6.06 11.23
N PRO A 253 17.15 -6.19 11.41
CA PRO A 253 16.03 -5.65 10.65
C PRO A 253 14.89 -5.10 11.56
N ILE A 254 13.81 -4.63 10.94
CA ILE A 254 12.48 -4.59 11.55
C ILE A 254 12.20 -5.99 12.17
N GLU A 255 12.01 -6.08 13.49
CA GLU A 255 11.47 -7.30 14.10
C GLU A 255 9.94 -7.26 13.95
N SER A 256 9.50 -7.45 12.70
CA SER A 256 8.10 -7.61 12.34
C SER A 256 7.75 -9.09 12.40
N LEU A 257 7.35 -9.57 13.58
CA LEU A 257 6.61 -10.82 13.66
C LEU A 257 5.24 -10.50 14.27
N ARG A 258 4.28 -10.06 13.45
CA ARG A 258 2.86 -10.19 13.83
C ARG A 258 2.56 -11.69 13.77
N VAL A 259 2.35 -12.29 14.95
CA VAL A 259 2.09 -13.72 15.05
C VAL A 259 0.59 -13.94 14.95
N THR A 260 0.22 -14.81 14.03
CA THR A 260 -1.17 -14.98 13.58
C THR A 260 -1.81 -16.21 14.22
N MET A 261 -1.03 -17.23 14.57
CA MET A 261 -1.48 -18.40 15.34
C MET A 261 -0.30 -19.06 16.05
N ALA A 262 -0.59 -19.73 17.16
CA ALA A 262 0.32 -20.52 18.00
C ALA A 262 1.20 -21.56 17.25
N LYS A 263 0.89 -21.91 16.01
CA LYS A 263 1.62 -22.95 15.26
C LYS A 263 2.97 -22.49 14.70
N ASP A 264 3.18 -21.18 14.52
CA ASP A 264 4.29 -20.72 13.68
C ASP A 264 5.47 -20.10 14.45
N THR A 265 5.36 -19.91 15.78
CA THR A 265 6.43 -19.19 16.51
C THR A 265 6.52 -19.51 18.00
N ASN A 266 7.75 -19.69 18.50
CA ASN A 266 8.05 -19.94 19.92
C ASN A 266 8.18 -18.65 20.77
N ARG A 267 7.74 -17.50 20.26
CA ARG A 267 7.82 -16.21 20.95
C ARG A 267 6.50 -15.44 20.79
N PHE A 268 5.91 -14.98 21.86
CA PHE A 268 4.73 -14.12 21.84
C PHE A 268 4.87 -13.10 22.96
N ASP A 269 4.09 -12.03 22.92
CA ASP A 269 3.98 -11.13 24.07
C ASP A 269 2.84 -11.61 24.99
N PHE A 270 1.71 -12.05 24.40
CA PHE A 270 0.67 -12.79 25.10
C PHE A 270 -0.04 -13.82 24.20
N SER A 271 -0.76 -14.76 24.81
CA SER A 271 -1.68 -15.68 24.15
C SER A 271 -3.05 -15.68 24.84
N LEU A 272 -4.11 -15.76 24.04
CA LEU A 272 -5.50 -15.94 24.47
C LEU A 272 -5.87 -17.42 24.36
N CYS A 273 -6.31 -18.00 25.48
CA CYS A 273 -6.84 -19.36 25.55
C CYS A 273 -8.34 -19.29 25.32
N LEU A 274 -8.82 -19.79 24.18
CA LEU A 274 -10.20 -19.62 23.73
C LEU A 274 -11.01 -20.88 23.97
N GLY A 275 -12.20 -20.72 24.57
CA GLY A 275 -13.17 -21.80 24.72
C GLY A 275 -14.01 -22.01 23.46
N ASP A 276 -14.96 -22.93 23.54
CA ASP A 276 -15.92 -23.17 22.46
C ASP A 276 -16.68 -21.87 22.09
N PRO A 277 -16.97 -21.64 20.80
CA PRO A 277 -17.72 -20.47 20.38
C PRO A 277 -19.11 -20.47 21.03
N VAL A 278 -19.57 -19.29 21.43
CA VAL A 278 -20.91 -19.09 21.97
C VAL A 278 -21.93 -19.61 20.94
N PRO A 279 -22.87 -20.48 21.34
CA PRO A 279 -23.84 -21.09 20.43
C PRO A 279 -24.82 -20.07 19.81
#